data_AF-A0A351SGL0-F1
#
_entry.id   AF-A0A351SGL0-F1
#
_cell.length_a   1.000
_cell.length_b   1.000
_cell.length_c   1.000
_cell.angle_alpha   90.00
_cell.angle_beta   90.00
_cell.angle_gamma   90.00
#
_symmetry.space_group_name_H-M   'P 1'
#
loop_
_entity.id
_entity.type
_entity.pdbx_description
1 polymer ?
#
loop_
_entity_poly.entity_id
_entity_poly.type
_entity_poly.pdbx_seq_one_letter_code
_entity_poly.pdbx_strand_id
1 'polypeptide(L)'
;QLPEHAELIASSDFCPIAAFQVGHTALCFQGHPEFTPAFSRALMEHRRERIGDTNVDQGIASLDQPHMSEAVARCILEFFSAPGE
;
A
#
# COMPACT_ATOMS: atom_id res chain seq x y z
N GLN A 1 -13.67 2.63 7.48
CA GLN A 1 -14.83 2.40 6.59
C GLN A 1 -14.55 3.10 5.27
N LEU A 2 -15.11 2.62 4.15
CA LEU A 2 -14.93 3.30 2.87
C LEU A 2 -15.66 4.65 2.88
N PRO A 3 -15.08 5.71 2.28
CA PRO A 3 -15.80 6.96 2.05
C PRO A 3 -17.05 6.76 1.20
N GLU A 4 -17.98 7.71 1.28
CA GLU A 4 -19.15 7.72 0.40
C GLU A 4 -18.71 7.82 -1.07
N HIS A 5 -19.39 7.09 -1.94
CA HIS A 5 -19.08 6.98 -3.38
C HIS A 5 -17.68 6.42 -3.71
N ALA A 6 -16.97 5.85 -2.74
CA ALA A 6 -15.70 5.18 -2.98
C ALA A 6 -15.90 3.75 -3.49
N GLU A 7 -15.06 3.34 -4.43
CA GLU A 7 -14.96 1.97 -4.93
C GLU A 7 -13.71 1.30 -4.35
N LEU A 8 -13.88 0.10 -3.78
CA LEU A 8 -12.78 -0.69 -3.25
C LEU A 8 -11.97 -1.31 -4.41
N ILE A 9 -10.66 -1.09 -4.40
CA ILE A 9 -9.75 -1.62 -5.43
C ILE A 9 -8.97 -2.83 -4.91
N ALA A 10 -8.49 -2.76 -3.66
CA ALA A 10 -7.68 -3.82 -3.08
C ALA A 10 -8.01 -4.05 -1.61
N SER A 11 -7.91 -5.31 -1.18
CA SER A 11 -8.09 -5.76 0.20
C SER A 11 -7.18 -6.95 0.51
N SER A 12 -7.04 -7.25 1.80
CA SER A 12 -6.34 -8.42 2.33
C SER A 12 -6.93 -8.80 3.69
N ASP A 13 -6.58 -9.99 4.20
CA ASP A 13 -7.08 -10.49 5.49
C ASP A 13 -6.74 -9.57 6.67
N PHE A 14 -5.61 -8.86 6.61
CA PHE A 14 -5.17 -7.93 7.65
C PHE A 14 -5.49 -6.46 7.35
N CYS A 15 -5.89 -6.15 6.11
CA CYS A 15 -6.24 -4.79 5.68
C CYS A 15 -7.44 -4.83 4.71
N PRO A 16 -8.67 -4.70 5.23
CA PRO A 16 -9.89 -4.77 4.40
C PRO A 16 -10.03 -3.65 3.37
N ILE A 17 -9.34 -2.52 3.57
CA ILE A 17 -9.33 -1.36 2.67
C ILE A 17 -7.87 -1.02 2.36
N ALA A 18 -7.26 -1.76 1.43
CA ALA A 18 -5.86 -1.57 1.07
C ALA A 18 -5.69 -0.54 -0.07
N ALA A 19 -6.68 -0.42 -0.95
CA ALA A 19 -6.77 0.66 -1.93
C ALA A 19 -8.22 0.93 -2.31
N PHE A 20 -8.54 2.19 -2.64
CA PHE A 20 -9.85 2.60 -3.14
C PHE A 20 -9.73 3.83 -4.04
N GLN A 21 -10.76 4.11 -4.85
CA GLN A 21 -10.88 5.35 -5.62
C GLN A 21 -12.21 6.06 -5.35
N VAL A 22 -12.26 7.38 -5.60
CA VAL A 22 -13.48 8.19 -5.56
C VAL A 22 -13.68 8.83 -6.93
N GLY A 23 -14.58 8.24 -7.71
CA GLY A 23 -14.73 8.57 -9.13
C GLY A 23 -13.37 8.58 -9.84
N HIS A 24 -13.17 9.57 -10.71
CA HIS A 24 -11.90 9.79 -11.40
C HIS A 24 -11.06 10.93 -10.77
N THR A 25 -11.29 11.22 -9.49
CA THR A 25 -10.69 12.40 -8.81
C THR A 25 -9.64 12.04 -7.79
N ALA A 26 -9.73 10.86 -7.18
CA ALA A 26 -8.79 10.41 -6.16
C ALA A 26 -8.59 8.89 -6.24
N LEU A 27 -7.33 8.48 -6.21
CA LEU A 27 -6.89 7.11 -6.00
C LEU A 27 -6.06 7.07 -4.71
N CYS A 28 -6.37 6.13 -3.82
CA CYS A 28 -5.78 6.03 -2.49
C CYS A 28 -5.23 4.63 -2.23
N PHE A 29 -4.02 4.56 -1.70
CA PHE A 29 -3.38 3.33 -1.23
C PHE A 29 -3.05 3.45 0.25
N GLN A 30 -3.34 2.41 1.03
CA GLN A 30 -2.90 2.31 2.42
C GLN A 30 -1.41 1.92 2.50
N GLY A 31 -0.93 1.11 1.54
CA GLY A 31 0.48 0.76 1.41
C GLY A 31 1.32 1.92 0.86
N HIS A 32 2.65 1.74 0.92
CA HIS A 32 3.64 2.72 0.46
C HIS A 32 4.32 2.25 -0.84
N PRO A 33 3.70 2.45 -2.02
CA PRO A 33 4.32 2.07 -3.30
C PRO A 33 5.61 2.85 -3.61
N GLU A 34 5.85 3.94 -2.90
CA GLU A 34 7.06 4.77 -2.99
C GLU A 34 8.24 4.22 -2.18
N PHE A 35 8.04 3.20 -1.33
CA PHE A 35 9.10 2.64 -0.50
C PHE A 35 9.92 1.58 -1.23
N THR A 36 11.24 1.67 -1.07
CA THR A 36 12.15 0.58 -1.42
C THR A 36 12.35 -0.36 -0.23
N PRO A 37 12.74 -1.64 -0.45
CA PRO A 37 13.07 -2.54 0.66
C PRO A 37 14.12 -1.97 1.62
N ALA A 38 15.13 -1.26 1.09
CA ALA A 38 16.16 -0.63 1.91
C ALA A 38 15.59 0.48 2.80
N PHE A 39 14.72 1.34 2.25
CA PHE A 39 14.07 2.39 3.02
C PHE A 39 13.13 1.82 4.09
N SER A 40 12.30 0.83 3.74
CA SER A 40 11.40 0.16 4.67
C SER A 40 12.15 -0.45 5.84
N ARG A 41 13.28 -1.14 5.58
CA ARG A 41 14.15 -1.70 6.63
C ARG A 41 14.66 -0.61 7.56
N ALA A 42 15.24 0.46 7.01
CA ALA A 42 15.79 1.56 7.80
C ALA A 42 14.71 2.23 8.68
N LEU A 43 13.50 2.41 8.14
CA LEU A 43 12.39 3.01 8.86
C LEU A 43 11.87 2.11 10.00
N MET A 44 11.78 0.79 9.77
CA MET A 44 11.35 -0.17 10.77
C MET A 44 12.38 -0.27 11.91
N GLU A 45 13.67 -0.36 11.60
CA GLU A 45 14.74 -0.34 12.59
C GLU A 45 14.74 0.95 13.40
N HIS A 46 14.61 2.10 12.75
CA HIS A 46 14.55 3.40 13.43
C HIS A 46 13.35 3.52 14.39
N ARG A 47 12.25 2.80 14.12
CA ARG A 47 11.02 2.83 14.92
C ARG A 47 10.86 1.58 15.79
N ARG A 48 11.91 0.80 15.98
CA ARG A 48 11.86 -0.51 16.64
C ARG A 48 11.27 -0.46 18.04
N GLU A 49 11.69 0.49 18.86
CA GLU A 49 11.14 0.68 20.20
C GLU A 49 9.62 0.91 20.22
N ARG A 50 9.10 1.59 19.19
CA ARG A 50 7.66 1.91 19.08
C ARG A 50 6.84 0.76 18.48
N ILE A 51 7.42 -0.02 17.58
CA ILE A 51 6.73 -1.08 16.83
C ILE A 51 6.83 -2.44 17.56
N GLY A 52 7.91 -2.64 18.33
CA GLY A 52 8.23 -3.87 19.04
C GLY A 52 9.04 -4.85 18.19
N ASP A 53 10.00 -5.54 18.82
CA ASP A 53 10.98 -6.38 18.13
C ASP A 53 10.35 -7.45 17.24
N THR A 54 9.37 -8.20 17.76
CA THR A 54 8.70 -9.26 17.01
C THR A 54 8.11 -8.76 15.69
N ASN A 55 7.42 -7.61 15.71
CA ASN A 55 6.78 -7.05 14.53
C ASN A 55 7.81 -6.49 13.54
N VAL A 56 8.89 -5.90 14.04
CA VAL A 56 9.99 -5.40 13.19
C VAL A 56 10.70 -6.55 12.50
N ASP A 57 11.03 -7.61 13.23
CA ASP A 57 11.75 -8.75 12.67
C ASP A 57 10.89 -9.47 11.61
N GLN A 58 9.60 -9.63 11.86
CA GLN A 58 8.64 -10.13 10.87
C GLN A 58 8.53 -9.22 9.65
N GLY A 59 8.42 -7.90 9.87
CA GLY A 59 8.35 -6.91 8.79
C GLY A 59 9.60 -6.93 7.92
N ILE A 60 10.77 -6.97 8.54
CA ILE A 60 12.07 -7.07 7.87
C ILE A 60 12.19 -8.36 7.06
N ALA A 61 11.80 -9.50 7.63
CA ALA A 61 11.84 -10.78 6.92
C ALA A 61 10.91 -10.80 5.70
N SER A 62 9.79 -10.06 5.75
CA SER A 62 8.86 -9.97 4.60
C SER A 62 9.42 -9.18 3.42
N LEU A 63 10.47 -8.37 3.61
CA LEU A 63 11.09 -7.59 2.53
C LEU A 63 11.77 -8.45 1.46
N ASP A 64 12.10 -9.71 1.78
CA ASP A 64 12.71 -10.66 0.84
C ASP A 64 11.66 -11.37 -0.03
N GLN A 65 10.37 -11.14 0.22
CA GLN A 65 9.29 -11.70 -0.59
C GLN A 65 9.02 -10.84 -1.83
N PRO A 66 8.49 -11.44 -2.92
CA PRO A 66 8.02 -10.68 -4.07
C PRO A 66 6.98 -9.64 -3.66
N HIS A 67 7.13 -8.41 -4.16
CA HIS A 67 6.20 -7.32 -3.93
C HIS A 67 5.37 -7.03 -5.20
N MET A 68 4.20 -6.42 -5.03
CA MET A 68 3.21 -6.22 -6.11
C MET A 68 3.38 -4.89 -6.87
N SER A 69 4.60 -4.36 -6.99
CA SER A 69 4.85 -3.02 -7.57
C SER A 69 4.30 -2.87 -8.99
N GLU A 70 4.36 -3.92 -9.81
CA GLU A 70 3.80 -3.88 -11.17
C GLU A 70 2.28 -3.73 -11.17
N ALA A 71 1.59 -4.46 -10.27
CA ALA A 71 0.14 -4.36 -10.15
C ALA A 71 -0.28 -2.96 -9.66
N VAL A 72 0.47 -2.39 -8.71
CA VAL A 72 0.20 -1.02 -8.24
C VAL A 72 0.47 0.01 -9.33
N ALA A 73 1.59 -0.11 -10.05
CA ALA A 73 1.89 0.79 -11.17
C ALA A 73 0.80 0.73 -12.25
N ARG A 74 0.29 -0.47 -12.56
CA ARG A 74 -0.82 -0.64 -13.50
C ARG A 74 -2.09 0.04 -13.01
N CYS A 75 -2.46 -0.13 -11.74
CA CYS A 75 -3.61 0.54 -11.15
C CYS A 75 -3.49 2.08 -11.26
N ILE A 76 -2.30 2.63 -11.00
CA ILE A 76 -2.04 4.06 -11.14
C ILE A 76 -2.20 4.51 -12.61
N LEU A 77 -1.65 3.75 -13.55
CA LEU A 77 -1.75 4.07 -14.99
C LEU A 77 -3.19 3.99 -15.49
N GLU A 78 -3.93 2.96 -15.10
CA GLU A 78 -5.35 2.78 -15.44
C GLU A 78 -6.19 3.94 -14.90
N PHE A 79 -5.94 4.35 -13.65
CA PHE A 79 -6.59 5.51 -13.06
C PHE A 79 -6.33 6.79 -13.86
N PHE A 80 -5.13 7.03 -14.38
CA PHE A 80 -4.87 8.24 -15.19
C PHE A 80 -5.27 8.13 -16.66
N SER A 81 -5.44 6.91 -17.17
CA SER A 81 -5.75 6.65 -18.59
C SER A 81 -7.23 6.46 -18.86
N ALA A 82 -8.03 6.14 -17.85
CA ALA A 82 -9.47 6.02 -18.02
C ALA A 82 -10.06 7.41 -18.41
N PRO A 83 -11.00 7.45 -19.36
CA PRO A 83 -11.68 8.69 -19.71
C PRO A 83 -12.44 9.21 -18.49
N GLY A 84 -12.19 10.45 -18.10
CA GLY A 84 -13.01 11.14 -17.10
C GLY A 84 -14.41 11.37 -17.66
N GLU A 85 -15.44 11.08 -16.87
CA GLU A 85 -16.78 11.63 -17.09
C GLU A 85 -16.85 13.08 -16.63
#